data_AF-A0A497KEW5-F1
#
_entry.id   AF-A0A497KEW5-F1
#
_cell.length_a   1.000
_cell.length_b   1.000
_cell.length_c   1.000
_cell.angle_alpha   90.00
_cell.angle_beta   90.00
_cell.angle_gamma   90.00
#
_symmetry.space_group_name_H-M   'P 1'
#
loop_
_entity.id
_entity.type
_entity.pdbx_description
1 polymer ?
#
loop_
_entity_poly.entity_id
_entity_poly.type
_entity_poly.pdbx_seq_one_letter_code
_entity_poly.pdbx_strand_id
1 'polypeptide(L)'
;ISDESGVPVRFFGVTGSILIDIHQSFSDIDLIIYGKKNSVSVKETLKQLYENQDFPIRRFNKEESREWCLSKARMYPLTYEEAAWILRRRWNRGVYEGTLFSMHPVKLEEENDENYGDRIFKPEGMIKIEATVSDSSEADFLPSVYKVEDVKVIEGPEVKDISEVASYEGLYGGLAEKGERILSYGKLEGVTDRRSGEQYHRVLIGSKEAEGRDYIKPLTD
;
A
#
# COMPACT_ATOMS: atom_id res chain seq x y z
N ILE A 1 -12.16 -16.92 7.33
CA ILE A 1 -10.80 -16.30 7.38
C ILE A 1 -10.14 -16.50 8.75
N SER A 2 -10.76 -16.11 9.88
CA SER A 2 -10.17 -16.36 11.21
C SER A 2 -9.80 -17.83 11.41
N ASP A 3 -10.75 -18.75 11.19
CA ASP A 3 -10.52 -20.19 11.35
C ASP A 3 -9.42 -20.70 10.40
N GLU A 4 -9.54 -20.39 9.11
CA GLU A 4 -8.57 -20.80 8.06
C GLU A 4 -7.15 -20.27 8.25
N SER A 5 -7.00 -19.07 8.81
CA SER A 5 -5.69 -18.44 9.03
C SER A 5 -5.08 -18.75 10.40
N GLY A 6 -5.85 -19.40 11.28
CA GLY A 6 -5.48 -19.59 12.69
C GLY A 6 -5.34 -18.29 13.49
N VAL A 7 -5.71 -17.13 12.91
CA VAL A 7 -5.65 -15.84 13.61
C VAL A 7 -6.92 -15.69 14.47
N PRO A 8 -6.82 -15.45 15.79
CA PRO A 8 -7.99 -15.26 16.64
C PRO A 8 -8.83 -14.05 16.23
N VAL A 9 -10.17 -14.18 16.31
CA VAL A 9 -11.15 -13.13 15.99
C VAL A 9 -10.84 -11.77 16.64
N ARG A 10 -10.27 -11.77 17.86
CA ARG A 10 -9.87 -10.53 18.57
C ARG A 10 -8.83 -9.67 17.83
N PHE A 11 -8.15 -10.21 16.82
CA PHE A 11 -7.22 -9.48 15.94
C PHE A 11 -7.87 -9.04 14.62
N PHE A 12 -9.19 -9.16 14.51
CA PHE A 12 -9.96 -8.60 13.40
C PHE A 12 -10.83 -7.45 13.89
N GLY A 13 -10.99 -6.44 13.05
CA GLY A 13 -11.90 -5.33 13.25
C GLY A 13 -12.69 -5.02 11.98
N VAL A 14 -13.59 -4.05 12.09
CA VAL A 14 -14.31 -3.48 10.94
C VAL A 14 -14.02 -1.98 10.88
N THR A 15 -13.97 -1.43 9.67
CA THR A 15 -13.83 0.01 9.43
C THR A 15 -14.88 0.48 8.42
N GLY A 16 -14.70 1.69 7.87
CA GLY A 16 -15.54 2.21 6.80
C GLY A 16 -17.01 2.35 7.22
N SER A 17 -17.90 2.07 6.27
CA SER A 17 -19.34 2.31 6.46
C SER A 17 -19.98 1.43 7.56
N ILE A 18 -19.41 0.25 7.82
CA ILE A 18 -19.86 -0.66 8.88
C ILE A 18 -19.55 -0.09 10.26
N LEU A 19 -18.35 0.45 10.47
CA LEU A 19 -17.90 0.95 11.77
C LEU A 19 -18.77 2.11 12.30
N ILE A 20 -19.25 2.97 11.40
CA ILE A 20 -20.06 4.14 11.74
C ILE A 20 -21.56 3.96 11.45
N ASP A 21 -21.99 2.72 11.16
CA ASP A 21 -23.39 2.33 10.94
C ASP A 21 -24.10 3.13 9.83
N ILE A 22 -23.42 3.39 8.71
CA ILE A 22 -24.00 4.03 7.52
C ILE A 22 -24.00 3.13 6.28
N HIS A 23 -23.66 1.86 6.45
CA HIS A 23 -23.62 0.88 5.38
C HIS A 23 -25.00 0.70 4.73
N GLN A 24 -25.00 0.46 3.43
CA GLN A 24 -26.17 0.21 2.60
C GLN A 24 -25.98 -1.09 1.83
N SER A 25 -26.99 -1.52 1.06
CA SER A 25 -26.89 -2.75 0.26
C SER A 25 -25.78 -2.73 -0.81
N PHE A 26 -25.27 -1.54 -1.16
CA PHE A 26 -24.16 -1.37 -2.10
C PHE A 26 -22.79 -1.26 -1.42
N SER A 27 -22.75 -1.22 -0.09
CA SER A 27 -21.50 -1.07 0.67
C SER A 27 -20.66 -2.34 0.58
N ASP A 28 -19.35 -2.15 0.57
CA ASP A 28 -18.37 -3.20 0.78
C ASP A 28 -18.14 -3.49 2.27
N ILE A 29 -17.46 -4.60 2.52
CA ILE A 29 -17.01 -5.02 3.85
C ILE A 29 -15.54 -4.60 4.00
N ASP A 30 -15.28 -3.61 4.85
CA ASP A 30 -13.92 -3.19 5.17
C ASP A 30 -13.44 -3.84 6.49
N LEU A 31 -12.51 -4.79 6.37
CA LEU A 31 -11.94 -5.50 7.51
C LEU A 31 -10.58 -4.91 7.91
N ILE A 32 -10.32 -4.87 9.21
CA ILE A 32 -9.00 -4.60 9.78
C ILE A 32 -8.37 -5.93 10.23
N ILE A 33 -7.06 -6.07 10.04
CA ILE A 33 -6.26 -7.16 10.60
C ILE A 33 -5.16 -6.54 11.47
N TYR A 34 -5.23 -6.77 12.78
CA TYR A 34 -4.26 -6.24 13.73
C TYR A 34 -3.05 -7.17 13.89
N GLY A 35 -1.85 -6.63 13.74
CA GLY A 35 -0.57 -7.29 13.99
C GLY A 35 0.13 -7.76 12.72
N LYS A 36 1.41 -7.43 12.56
CA LYS A 36 2.22 -7.78 11.37
C LYS A 36 2.16 -9.28 11.05
N LYS A 37 2.41 -10.11 12.07
CA LYS A 37 2.38 -11.58 11.92
C LYS A 37 1.00 -12.09 11.51
N ASN A 38 -0.06 -11.50 12.06
CA ASN A 38 -1.43 -11.87 11.74
C ASN A 38 -1.78 -11.46 10.30
N SER A 39 -1.37 -10.26 9.88
CA SER A 39 -1.56 -9.78 8.51
C SER A 39 -0.87 -10.67 7.48
N VAL A 40 0.35 -11.14 7.77
CA VAL A 40 1.05 -12.11 6.90
C VAL A 40 0.28 -13.44 6.84
N SER A 41 -0.16 -13.97 7.99
CA SER A 41 -0.94 -15.22 8.03
C SER A 41 -2.22 -15.10 7.19
N VAL A 42 -2.97 -14.02 7.39
CA VAL A 42 -4.21 -13.75 6.64
C VAL A 42 -3.94 -13.53 5.15
N LYS A 43 -2.87 -12.82 4.78
CA LYS A 43 -2.48 -12.61 3.37
C LYS A 43 -2.24 -13.94 2.66
N GLU A 44 -1.45 -14.82 3.26
CA GLU A 44 -1.14 -16.12 2.66
C GLU A 44 -2.36 -17.05 2.63
N THR A 45 -3.16 -17.09 3.70
CA THR A 45 -4.44 -17.81 3.69
C THR A 45 -5.37 -17.28 2.60
N LEU A 46 -5.55 -15.97 2.49
CA LEU A 46 -6.47 -15.39 1.51
C LEU A 46 -6.05 -15.70 0.07
N LYS A 47 -4.74 -15.68 -0.22
CA LYS A 47 -4.21 -16.12 -1.52
C LYS A 47 -4.59 -17.57 -1.83
N GLN A 48 -4.50 -18.47 -0.85
CA GLN A 48 -4.91 -19.88 -1.01
C GLN A 48 -6.42 -20.02 -1.20
N LEU A 49 -7.22 -19.25 -0.45
CA LEU A 49 -8.68 -19.27 -0.55
C LEU A 49 -9.17 -18.80 -1.92
N TYR A 50 -8.48 -17.86 -2.57
CA TYR A 50 -8.81 -17.46 -3.93
C TYR A 50 -8.70 -18.58 -4.97
N GLU A 51 -7.87 -19.59 -4.70
CA GLU A 51 -7.68 -20.74 -5.58
C GLU A 51 -8.61 -21.91 -5.22
N ASN A 52 -9.37 -21.81 -4.11
CA ASN A 52 -10.24 -22.86 -3.62
C ASN A 52 -11.72 -22.58 -3.95
N GLN A 53 -12.30 -23.38 -4.86
CA GLN A 53 -13.68 -23.23 -5.30
C GLN A 53 -14.74 -23.56 -4.24
N ASP A 54 -14.36 -24.29 -3.19
CA ASP A 54 -15.28 -24.67 -2.12
C ASP A 54 -15.53 -23.52 -1.12
N PHE A 55 -14.69 -22.48 -1.15
CA PHE A 55 -14.88 -21.30 -0.32
C PHE A 55 -15.64 -20.20 -1.05
N PRO A 56 -16.57 -19.50 -0.39
CA PRO A 56 -17.36 -18.43 -1.00
C PRO A 56 -16.58 -17.11 -1.15
N ILE A 57 -15.26 -17.17 -1.36
CA ILE A 57 -14.37 -16.04 -1.58
C ILE A 57 -13.77 -16.16 -2.98
N ARG A 58 -13.82 -15.08 -3.76
CA ARG A 58 -13.20 -15.05 -5.09
C ARG A 58 -12.51 -13.73 -5.39
N ARG A 59 -11.58 -13.77 -6.34
CA ARG A 59 -11.09 -12.56 -7.00
C ARG A 59 -12.19 -11.92 -7.85
N PHE A 60 -11.90 -10.70 -8.29
CA PHE A 60 -12.75 -10.00 -9.23
C PHE A 60 -12.82 -10.78 -10.55
N ASN A 61 -14.01 -10.84 -11.14
CA ASN A 61 -14.20 -11.33 -12.48
C ASN A 61 -13.65 -10.30 -13.50
N LYS A 62 -13.77 -10.63 -14.80
CA LYS A 62 -13.25 -9.78 -15.88
C LYS A 62 -13.90 -8.40 -15.92
N GLU A 63 -15.20 -8.30 -15.68
CA GLU A 63 -15.96 -7.06 -15.73
C GLU A 63 -15.64 -6.18 -14.51
N GLU A 64 -15.73 -6.72 -13.30
CA GLU A 64 -15.36 -6.04 -12.05
C GLU A 64 -13.91 -5.53 -12.10
N SER A 65 -12.99 -6.33 -12.65
CA SER A 65 -11.59 -5.92 -12.84
C SER A 65 -11.46 -4.76 -13.82
N ARG A 66 -12.16 -4.82 -14.95
CA ARG A 66 -12.14 -3.77 -15.97
C ARG A 66 -12.69 -2.46 -15.42
N GLU A 67 -13.83 -2.50 -14.74
CA GLU A 67 -14.45 -1.32 -14.14
C GLU A 67 -13.54 -0.69 -13.09
N TRP A 68 -12.91 -1.52 -12.25
CA TRP A 68 -11.97 -1.03 -11.27
C TRP A 68 -10.77 -0.33 -11.90
N CYS A 69 -10.15 -0.94 -12.92
CA CYS A 69 -9.00 -0.36 -13.61
C CYS A 69 -9.36 0.97 -14.29
N LEU A 70 -10.50 1.03 -14.98
CA LEU A 70 -10.99 2.26 -15.60
C LEU A 70 -11.28 3.35 -14.57
N SER A 71 -11.83 2.97 -13.41
CA SER A 71 -12.07 3.88 -12.29
C SER A 71 -10.76 4.47 -11.77
N LYS A 72 -9.74 3.64 -11.54
CA LYS A 72 -8.42 4.10 -11.06
C LYS A 72 -7.66 4.93 -12.10
N ALA A 73 -7.69 4.56 -13.38
CA ALA A 73 -7.07 5.35 -14.43
C ALA A 73 -7.70 6.75 -14.62
N ARG A 74 -8.97 6.94 -14.20
CA ARG A 74 -9.61 8.27 -14.18
C ARG A 74 -9.24 9.12 -12.96
N MET A 75 -8.97 8.47 -11.82
CA MET A 75 -8.71 9.16 -10.55
C MET A 75 -7.22 9.44 -10.30
N TYR A 76 -6.34 8.63 -10.89
CA TYR A 76 -4.90 8.66 -10.65
C TYR A 76 -4.16 8.82 -11.98
N PRO A 77 -2.91 9.30 -11.97
CA PRO A 77 -2.06 9.44 -13.17
C PRO A 77 -1.54 8.08 -13.66
N LEU A 78 -2.46 7.16 -13.91
CA LEU A 78 -2.23 5.77 -14.29
C LEU A 78 -2.89 5.45 -15.64
N THR A 79 -2.24 4.62 -16.44
CA THR A 79 -2.90 3.96 -17.58
C THR A 79 -3.79 2.81 -17.09
N TYR A 80 -4.63 2.28 -17.98
CA TYR A 80 -5.42 1.09 -17.69
C TYR A 80 -4.52 -0.12 -17.37
N GLU A 81 -3.41 -0.26 -18.10
CA GLU A 81 -2.44 -1.34 -17.95
C GLU A 81 -1.71 -1.25 -16.62
N GLU A 82 -1.31 -0.04 -16.21
CA GLU A 82 -0.72 0.21 -14.89
C GLU A 82 -1.71 -0.12 -13.78
N ALA A 83 -2.97 0.32 -13.89
CA ALA A 83 -4.01 -0.05 -12.93
C ALA A 83 -4.24 -1.57 -12.90
N ALA A 84 -4.30 -2.24 -14.05
CA ALA A 84 -4.46 -3.70 -14.13
C ALA A 84 -3.30 -4.44 -13.45
N TRP A 85 -2.07 -3.92 -13.58
CA TRP A 85 -0.91 -4.45 -12.88
C TRP A 85 -1.05 -4.33 -11.37
N ILE A 86 -1.47 -3.16 -10.87
CA ILE A 86 -1.75 -2.94 -9.43
C ILE A 86 -2.81 -3.93 -8.95
N LEU A 87 -3.91 -4.07 -9.67
CA LEU A 87 -5.00 -4.98 -9.30
C LEU A 87 -4.51 -6.43 -9.20
N ARG A 88 -3.64 -6.87 -10.11
CA ARG A 88 -3.10 -8.22 -10.11
C ARG A 88 -2.25 -8.52 -8.88
N ARG A 89 -1.51 -7.53 -8.37
CA ARG A 89 -0.68 -7.67 -7.15
C ARG A 89 -1.51 -7.63 -5.88
N ARG A 90 -2.64 -6.92 -5.90
CA ARG A 90 -3.52 -6.77 -4.73
C ARG A 90 -4.02 -8.13 -4.26
N TRP A 91 -3.72 -8.42 -3.00
CA TRP A 91 -4.19 -9.61 -2.29
C TRP A 91 -5.39 -9.29 -1.40
N ASN A 92 -5.52 -8.06 -0.93
CA ASN A 92 -6.40 -7.67 0.16
C ASN A 92 -7.80 -7.24 -0.27
N ARG A 93 -8.30 -7.77 -1.39
CA ARG A 93 -9.63 -7.39 -1.90
C ARG A 93 -10.22 -8.45 -2.80
N GLY A 94 -11.52 -8.73 -2.62
CA GLY A 94 -12.24 -9.69 -3.44
C GLY A 94 -13.75 -9.57 -3.25
N VAL A 95 -14.44 -10.68 -3.51
CA VAL A 95 -15.88 -10.82 -3.34
C VAL A 95 -16.15 -11.99 -2.40
N TYR A 96 -16.96 -11.76 -1.36
CA TYR A 96 -17.46 -12.76 -0.43
C TYR A 96 -18.98 -12.81 -0.54
N GLU A 97 -19.53 -13.97 -0.93
CA GLU A 97 -20.99 -14.17 -1.11
C GLU A 97 -21.71 -13.08 -1.94
N GLY A 98 -21.01 -12.51 -2.94
CA GLY A 98 -21.54 -11.45 -3.80
C GLY A 98 -21.30 -10.02 -3.29
N THR A 99 -20.76 -9.86 -2.08
CA THR A 99 -20.40 -8.56 -1.50
C THR A 99 -18.90 -8.30 -1.67
N LEU A 100 -18.54 -7.10 -2.13
CA LEU A 100 -17.14 -6.68 -2.21
C LEU A 100 -16.56 -6.58 -0.80
N PHE A 101 -15.30 -6.97 -0.62
CA PHE A 101 -14.60 -6.76 0.64
C PHE A 101 -13.19 -6.26 0.41
N SER A 102 -12.68 -5.50 1.36
CA SER A 102 -11.29 -5.07 1.48
C SER A 102 -10.71 -5.51 2.83
N MET A 103 -9.40 -5.69 2.91
CA MET A 103 -8.70 -5.97 4.16
C MET A 103 -7.53 -5.01 4.36
N HIS A 104 -7.40 -4.47 5.57
CA HIS A 104 -6.42 -3.47 5.90
C HIS A 104 -5.55 -3.95 7.06
N PRO A 105 -4.27 -4.30 6.78
CA PRO A 105 -3.27 -4.55 7.80
C PRO A 105 -3.02 -3.31 8.66
N VAL A 106 -3.04 -3.50 9.98
CA VAL A 106 -2.72 -2.47 10.96
C VAL A 106 -1.75 -3.06 11.96
N LYS A 107 -0.66 -2.34 12.25
CA LYS A 107 0.32 -2.76 13.26
C LYS A 107 -0.31 -2.68 14.65
N LEU A 108 0.12 -3.56 15.54
CA LEU A 108 -0.11 -3.38 16.97
C LEU A 108 0.75 -2.22 17.49
N GLU A 109 0.33 -1.64 18.62
CA GLU A 109 1.07 -0.55 19.26
C GLU A 109 2.53 -0.95 19.53
N GLU A 110 2.75 -2.18 20.01
CA GLU A 110 4.09 -2.68 20.34
C GLU A 110 4.97 -2.98 19.10
N GLU A 111 4.38 -2.98 17.91
CA GLU A 111 5.09 -3.19 16.64
C GLU A 111 5.54 -1.87 15.98
N ASN A 112 5.19 -0.73 16.60
CA ASN A 112 5.66 0.60 16.24
C ASN A 112 6.80 1.02 17.18
N ASP A 113 7.95 1.31 16.59
CA ASP A 113 9.17 1.74 17.30
C ASP A 113 9.45 3.25 17.14
N GLU A 114 8.48 4.00 16.60
CA GLU A 114 8.56 5.43 16.33
C GLU A 114 7.54 6.19 17.16
N ASN A 115 8.00 7.14 17.98
CA ASN A 115 7.16 8.09 18.69
C ASN A 115 7.02 9.38 17.90
N TYR A 116 5.97 10.14 18.20
CA TYR A 116 5.81 11.48 17.65
C TYR A 116 7.04 12.35 17.96
N GLY A 117 7.63 12.91 16.89
CA GLY A 117 8.80 13.80 16.99
C GLY A 117 10.15 13.10 16.92
N ASP A 118 10.17 11.76 16.82
CA ASP A 118 11.40 11.00 16.56
C ASP A 118 11.96 11.29 15.17
N ARG A 119 11.09 11.36 14.16
CA ARG A 119 11.45 11.80 12.80
C ARG A 119 10.89 13.18 12.50
N ILE A 120 11.74 14.04 11.95
CA ILE A 120 11.36 15.36 11.45
C ILE A 120 11.49 15.37 9.94
N PHE A 121 10.43 15.82 9.27
CA PHE A 121 10.33 15.89 7.82
C PHE A 121 10.32 17.35 7.37
N LYS A 122 11.16 17.69 6.38
CA LYS A 122 11.22 19.02 5.79
C LYS A 122 10.95 18.91 4.28
N PRO A 123 9.97 19.64 3.72
CA PRO A 123 9.68 19.59 2.29
C PRO A 123 10.78 20.29 1.48
N GLU A 124 11.24 19.63 0.41
CA GLU A 124 12.34 20.13 -0.45
C GLU A 124 11.99 20.15 -1.95
N GLY A 125 10.71 20.03 -2.29
CA GLY A 125 10.20 20.15 -3.66
C GLY A 125 9.56 18.87 -4.18
N MET A 126 9.32 18.80 -5.49
CA MET A 126 8.82 17.61 -6.17
C MET A 126 9.97 16.90 -6.88
N ILE A 127 9.95 15.58 -6.88
CA ILE A 127 11.00 14.76 -7.47
C ILE A 127 10.40 13.54 -8.19
N LYS A 128 11.03 13.15 -9.30
CA LYS A 128 10.80 11.90 -10.01
C LYS A 128 12.06 11.05 -9.95
N ILE A 129 11.93 9.80 -9.49
CA ILE A 129 13.04 8.86 -9.37
C ILE A 129 12.71 7.51 -9.98
N GLU A 130 13.73 6.81 -10.45
CA GLU A 130 13.73 5.36 -10.58
C GLU A 130 14.55 4.77 -9.44
N ALA A 131 14.12 3.64 -8.87
CA ALA A 131 14.87 2.98 -7.81
C ALA A 131 14.58 1.47 -7.76
N THR A 132 15.47 0.72 -7.14
CA THR A 132 15.28 -0.70 -6.81
C THR A 132 14.79 -0.81 -5.38
N VAL A 133 13.75 -1.63 -5.13
CA VAL A 133 13.24 -1.88 -3.78
C VAL A 133 14.21 -2.81 -3.04
N SER A 134 14.80 -2.33 -1.95
CA SER A 134 15.70 -3.13 -1.11
C SER A 134 14.96 -3.84 0.03
N ASP A 135 13.82 -3.30 0.46
CA ASP A 135 12.94 -3.87 1.49
C ASP A 135 11.47 -3.44 1.26
N SER A 136 10.55 -4.42 1.27
CA SER A 136 9.09 -4.24 1.13
C SER A 136 8.31 -4.70 2.37
N SER A 137 8.97 -4.93 3.51
CA SER A 137 8.34 -5.47 4.73
C SER A 137 7.24 -4.57 5.31
N GLU A 138 7.30 -3.28 4.99
CA GLU A 138 6.36 -2.25 5.42
C GLU A 138 5.38 -1.83 4.31
N ALA A 139 5.40 -2.51 3.16
CA ALA A 139 4.63 -2.12 1.97
C ALA A 139 3.12 -2.38 2.10
N ASP A 140 2.71 -3.34 2.93
CA ASP A 140 1.29 -3.70 3.12
C ASP A 140 0.57 -2.82 4.17
N PHE A 141 1.31 -1.99 4.91
CA PHE A 141 0.77 -1.13 5.97
C PHE A 141 0.55 0.30 5.46
N LEU A 142 -0.06 1.15 6.29
CA LEU A 142 -0.24 2.56 6.03
C LEU A 142 0.52 3.41 7.07
N PRO A 143 1.43 4.32 6.66
CA PRO A 143 1.91 4.50 5.29
C PRO A 143 2.63 3.25 4.77
N SER A 144 2.52 3.00 3.46
CA SER A 144 3.27 1.92 2.80
C SER A 144 4.69 2.42 2.57
N VAL A 145 5.69 1.73 3.14
CA VAL A 145 7.09 2.15 3.03
C VAL A 145 7.89 1.11 2.25
N TYR A 146 8.58 1.59 1.22
CA TYR A 146 9.57 0.84 0.46
C TYR A 146 10.94 1.42 0.78
N LYS A 147 11.87 0.62 1.31
CA LYS A 147 13.27 1.02 1.29
C LYS A 147 13.80 0.83 -0.12
N VAL A 148 14.65 1.75 -0.56
CA VAL A 148 15.15 1.78 -1.92
C VAL A 148 16.66 1.93 -1.98
N GLU A 149 17.23 1.41 -3.06
CA GLU A 149 18.63 1.53 -3.45
C GLU A 149 18.74 1.80 -4.96
N ASP A 150 19.96 2.03 -5.45
CA ASP A 150 20.24 2.35 -6.86
C ASP A 150 19.37 3.49 -7.42
N VAL A 151 19.16 4.54 -6.59
CA VAL A 151 18.26 5.63 -6.92
C VAL A 151 18.84 6.51 -8.03
N LYS A 152 18.05 6.67 -9.11
CA LYS A 152 18.33 7.59 -10.22
C LYS A 152 17.28 8.69 -10.25
N VAL A 153 17.72 9.93 -10.03
CA VAL A 153 16.85 11.11 -10.20
C VAL A 153 16.62 11.36 -11.68
N ILE A 154 15.35 11.42 -12.08
CA ILE A 154 14.90 11.70 -13.45
C ILE A 154 14.54 13.18 -13.62
N GLU A 155 13.92 13.77 -12.59
CA GLU A 155 13.47 15.16 -12.57
C GLU A 155 13.42 15.67 -11.12
N GLY A 156 13.77 16.93 -10.88
CA GLY A 156 13.71 17.55 -9.55
C GLY A 156 15.11 17.84 -8.97
N PRO A 157 15.19 18.11 -7.65
CA PRO A 157 16.45 18.42 -6.97
C PRO A 157 17.49 17.29 -7.06
N GLU A 158 18.76 17.66 -7.22
CA GLU A 158 19.86 16.69 -7.18
C GLU A 158 20.19 16.31 -5.73
N VAL A 159 19.75 15.11 -5.33
CA VAL A 159 20.04 14.48 -4.03
C VAL A 159 20.57 13.06 -4.25
N LYS A 160 21.35 12.54 -3.30
CA LYS A 160 22.08 11.26 -3.47
C LYS A 160 21.74 10.19 -2.42
N ASP A 161 21.01 10.58 -1.40
CA ASP A 161 20.76 9.86 -0.15
C ASP A 161 19.26 9.60 0.05
N ILE A 162 18.53 9.38 -1.05
CA ILE A 162 17.15 8.90 -0.97
C ILE A 162 17.19 7.42 -0.56
N SER A 163 16.58 7.10 0.59
CA SER A 163 16.60 5.75 1.16
C SER A 163 15.23 5.08 1.22
N GLU A 164 14.13 5.84 1.08
CA GLU A 164 12.78 5.29 1.10
C GLU A 164 11.77 6.05 0.22
N VAL A 165 10.74 5.32 -0.20
CA VAL A 165 9.51 5.86 -0.80
C VAL A 165 8.35 5.50 0.14
N ALA A 166 7.63 6.52 0.62
CA ALA A 166 6.51 6.35 1.55
C ALA A 166 5.20 6.80 0.91
N SER A 167 4.15 5.97 0.98
CA SER A 167 2.83 6.27 0.43
C SER A 167 1.76 6.31 1.50
N TYR A 168 1.07 7.44 1.61
CA TYR A 168 -0.20 7.56 2.33
C TYR A 168 -1.42 7.28 1.43
N GLU A 169 -1.19 6.97 0.16
CA GLU A 169 -2.22 6.50 -0.76
C GLU A 169 -2.22 4.96 -0.79
N GLY A 170 -3.28 4.37 -0.24
CA GLY A 170 -3.44 2.92 -0.13
C GLY A 170 -3.54 2.18 -1.47
N LEU A 171 -3.70 2.88 -2.59
CA LEU A 171 -3.58 2.31 -3.93
C LEU A 171 -2.20 1.67 -4.17
N TYR A 172 -1.13 2.27 -3.63
CA TYR A 172 0.25 1.87 -3.89
C TYR A 172 0.84 0.95 -2.82
N GLY A 173 0.02 0.43 -1.89
CA GLY A 173 0.45 -0.58 -0.91
C GLY A 173 0.61 -1.97 -1.54
N GLY A 174 1.65 -2.70 -1.12
CA GLY A 174 1.98 -4.05 -1.61
C GLY A 174 2.27 -4.10 -3.12
N LEU A 175 2.72 -2.99 -3.70
CA LEU A 175 2.90 -2.83 -5.14
C LEU A 175 4.14 -3.59 -5.63
N ALA A 176 5.27 -3.40 -4.98
CA ALA A 176 6.57 -3.94 -5.39
C ALA A 176 7.22 -4.75 -4.27
N GLU A 177 7.96 -5.79 -4.65
CA GLU A 177 8.73 -6.64 -3.76
C GLU A 177 10.22 -6.33 -3.84
N LYS A 178 10.99 -6.82 -2.88
CA LYS A 178 12.46 -6.71 -2.88
C LYS A 178 13.06 -7.17 -4.23
N GLY A 179 13.94 -6.35 -4.77
CA GLY A 179 14.64 -6.56 -6.05
C GLY A 179 13.89 -6.00 -7.26
N GLU A 180 12.62 -5.58 -7.11
CA GLU A 180 11.87 -4.98 -8.20
C GLU A 180 12.14 -3.49 -8.34
N ARG A 181 11.98 -2.98 -9.56
CA ARG A 181 12.20 -1.56 -9.87
C ARG A 181 10.89 -0.79 -9.87
N ILE A 182 10.95 0.44 -9.36
CA ILE A 182 9.82 1.37 -9.33
C ILE A 182 10.20 2.73 -9.92
N LEU A 183 9.22 3.36 -10.56
CA LEU A 183 9.23 4.77 -10.92
C LEU A 183 8.30 5.50 -9.96
N SER A 184 8.83 6.48 -9.23
CA SER A 184 8.09 7.24 -8.24
C SER A 184 8.14 8.73 -8.57
N TYR A 185 7.00 9.41 -8.47
CA TYR A 185 6.92 10.86 -8.52
C TYR A 185 6.16 11.35 -7.30
N GLY A 186 6.79 12.20 -6.49
CA GLY A 186 6.24 12.64 -5.22
C GLY A 186 6.98 13.83 -4.62
N LYS A 187 6.61 14.19 -3.39
CA LYS A 187 7.27 15.25 -2.63
C LYS A 187 8.58 14.73 -2.05
N LEU A 188 9.68 15.41 -2.34
CA LEU A 188 10.96 15.18 -1.69
C LEU A 188 10.90 15.73 -0.26
N GLU A 189 11.26 14.91 0.71
CA GLU A 189 11.40 15.31 2.09
C GLU A 189 12.78 14.96 2.63
N GLY A 190 13.47 15.95 3.20
CA GLY A 190 14.62 15.71 4.06
C GLY A 190 14.14 15.17 5.41
N VAL A 191 14.75 14.08 5.87
CA VAL A 191 14.42 13.38 7.10
C VAL A 191 15.56 13.53 8.08
N THR A 192 15.25 13.94 9.31
CA THR A 192 16.14 13.84 10.46
C THR A 192 15.57 12.82 11.43
N ASP A 193 16.21 11.66 11.57
CA ASP A 193 15.85 10.64 12.56
C ASP A 193 16.64 10.88 13.85
N ARG A 194 15.96 11.33 14.90
CA ARG A 194 16.58 11.65 16.19
C ARG A 194 16.93 10.41 17.01
N ARG A 195 16.40 9.24 16.65
CA ARG A 195 16.70 7.96 17.33
C ARG A 195 18.08 7.45 16.93
N SER A 196 18.39 7.48 15.64
CA SER A 196 19.70 7.06 15.10
C SER A 196 20.69 8.21 14.93
N GLY A 197 20.21 9.45 14.83
CA GLY A 197 21.02 10.61 14.46
C GLY A 197 21.26 10.75 12.96
N GLU A 198 20.62 9.89 12.14
CA GLU A 198 20.79 9.88 10.69
C GLU A 198 20.00 10.98 10.00
N GLN A 199 20.53 11.43 8.86
CA GLN A 199 19.86 12.33 7.93
C GLN A 199 19.88 11.70 6.54
N TYR A 200 18.74 11.75 5.86
CA TYR A 200 18.54 11.17 4.54
C TYR A 200 17.33 11.82 3.87
N HIS A 201 17.02 11.41 2.65
CA HIS A 201 15.83 11.87 1.93
C HIS A 201 14.83 10.74 1.68
N ARG A 202 13.56 11.13 1.54
CA ARG A 202 12.49 10.23 1.07
C ARG A 202 11.64 10.87 0.00
N VAL A 203 10.95 10.03 -0.77
CA VAL A 203 9.87 10.46 -1.66
C VAL A 203 8.52 10.12 -1.01
N LEU A 204 7.71 11.15 -0.75
CA LEU A 204 6.37 11.03 -0.18
C LEU A 204 5.29 11.06 -1.27
N ILE A 205 4.38 10.10 -1.22
CA ILE A 205 3.18 9.97 -2.06
C ILE A 205 1.93 10.16 -1.17
N GLY A 206 0.91 10.83 -1.70
CA GLY A 206 -0.27 11.29 -0.95
C GLY A 206 -0.07 12.67 -0.34
N SER A 207 0.78 13.52 -0.93
CA SER A 207 1.03 14.88 -0.44
C SER A 207 0.04 15.89 -1.05
N LYS A 208 -0.27 16.97 -0.31
CA LYS A 208 -1.11 18.05 -0.84
C LYS A 208 -0.43 18.75 -2.02
N GLU A 209 0.88 18.92 -1.94
CA GLU A 209 1.74 19.58 -2.92
C GLU A 209 1.78 18.85 -4.27
N ALA A 210 1.50 17.55 -4.28
CA ALA A 210 1.41 16.78 -5.51
C ALA A 210 0.10 17.00 -6.27
N GLU A 211 -0.95 17.53 -5.63
CA GLU A 211 -2.26 17.79 -6.24
C GLU A 211 -2.84 16.54 -6.95
N GLY A 212 -2.64 15.35 -6.37
CA GLY A 212 -3.10 14.08 -6.95
C GLY A 212 -2.33 13.59 -8.17
N ARG A 213 -1.18 14.21 -8.49
CA ARG A 213 -0.31 13.83 -9.62
C ARG A 213 0.81 12.87 -9.21
N ASP A 214 0.96 12.57 -7.93
CA ASP A 214 1.96 11.65 -7.40
C ASP A 214 1.58 10.17 -7.62
N TYR A 215 2.60 9.33 -7.74
CA TYR A 215 2.42 7.92 -8.04
C TYR A 215 3.64 7.08 -7.68
N ILE A 216 3.37 5.78 -7.51
CA ILE A 216 4.38 4.72 -7.62
C ILE A 216 3.94 3.80 -8.75
N LYS A 217 4.83 3.56 -9.72
CA LYS A 217 4.60 2.68 -10.85
C LYS A 217 5.67 1.59 -10.88
N PRO A 218 5.31 0.34 -11.15
CA PRO A 218 6.30 -0.70 -11.40
C PRO A 218 7.03 -0.42 -12.71
N LEU A 219 8.33 -0.65 -12.74
CA LEU A 219 9.09 -0.75 -13.98
C LEU A 219 9.20 -2.23 -14.32
N THR A 220 8.37 -2.68 -15.25
CA THR A 220 8.52 -4.01 -15.86
C THR A 220 9.50 -3.88 -17.01
N ASP A 221 10.62 -4.61 -16.92
CA ASP A 221 11.43 -4.93 -18.09
C ASP A 221 10.65 -5.81 -19.09
#